data_AF-A0AAD5P605-F1
#
_entry.id   AF-A0AAD5P605-F1
#
_cell.length_a   1.000
_cell.length_b   1.000
_cell.length_c   1.000
_cell.angle_alpha   90.00
_cell.angle_beta   90.00
_cell.angle_gamma   90.00
#
_symmetry.space_group_name_H-M   'P 1'
#
loop_
_entity.id
_entity.type
_entity.pdbx_description
1 polymer ?
#
loop_
_entity_poly.entity_id
_entity_poly.type
_entity_poly.pdbx_seq_one_letter_code
_entity_poly.pdbx_strand_id
1 'polypeptide(L)'
;MSYSYKDSSFISQELETHIRKIHAIVGNAVTHKRFIVFGAGSTQLLNAVVHALSLDNSSSPARVVASIPFYPLYETQTVNFQSTDFKFEGDISVWKNNTDTSMNLVEFVTATNNPDGQLNKAVLKGPNTKTIHDHAYYWPHYTPITAPADGKIS
;
A
#
# COMPACT_ATOMS: atom_id res chain seq x y z
N MET A 1 33.38 -6.77 -2.08
CA MET A 1 31.93 -6.70 -2.31
C MET A 1 31.27 -7.20 -1.04
N SER A 2 30.42 -6.40 -0.39
CA SER A 2 29.73 -6.74 0.87
C SER A 2 28.24 -6.89 0.61
N TYR A 3 27.56 -7.73 1.39
CA TYR A 3 26.10 -7.82 1.37
C TYR A 3 25.41 -6.68 2.13
N SER A 4 26.16 -5.93 2.96
CA SER A 4 25.65 -4.84 3.78
C SER A 4 26.49 -3.56 3.63
N TYR A 5 25.87 -2.43 3.98
CA TYR A 5 26.55 -1.15 4.17
C TYR A 5 27.38 -1.15 5.47
N LYS A 6 28.19 -0.10 5.67
CA LYS A 6 29.10 0.03 6.82
C LYS A 6 28.40 0.01 8.18
N ASP A 7 27.13 0.40 8.20
CA ASP A 7 26.25 0.39 9.37
C ASP A 7 25.50 -0.95 9.54
N SER A 8 25.88 -1.98 8.80
CA SER A 8 25.20 -3.28 8.71
C SER A 8 23.78 -3.24 8.13
N SER A 9 23.33 -2.10 7.59
CA SER A 9 22.04 -2.00 6.92
C SER A 9 22.10 -2.58 5.51
N PHE A 10 20.92 -2.85 4.95
CA PHE A 10 20.72 -3.22 3.55
C PHE A 10 20.13 -2.07 2.72
N ILE A 11 19.99 -0.89 3.33
CA ILE A 11 19.33 0.30 2.76
C ILE A 11 20.36 1.42 2.67
N SER A 12 20.53 1.99 1.47
CA SER A 12 21.42 3.14 1.31
C SER A 12 20.87 4.37 2.04
N GLN A 13 21.59 4.83 3.06
CA GLN A 13 21.27 6.08 3.78
C GLN A 13 21.27 7.30 2.85
N GLU A 14 22.17 7.33 1.87
CA GLU A 14 22.22 8.41 0.86
C GLU A 14 20.96 8.41 0.00
N LEU A 15 20.54 7.24 -0.50
CA LEU A 15 19.31 7.15 -1.29
C LEU A 15 18.08 7.51 -0.45
N GLU A 16 18.00 7.04 0.80
CA GLU A 16 16.93 7.41 1.72
C GLU A 16 16.86 8.94 1.91
N THR A 17 18.01 9.58 2.13
CA THR A 17 18.12 11.04 2.27
C THR A 17 17.59 11.76 1.04
N HIS A 18 17.93 11.29 -0.15
CA HIS A 18 17.46 11.88 -1.41
C HIS A 18 15.95 11.66 -1.63
N ILE A 19 15.41 10.49 -1.27
CA ILE A 19 13.97 10.20 -1.33
C ILE A 19 13.20 11.13 -0.38
N ARG A 20 13.68 11.33 0.84
CA ARG A 20 13.07 12.29 1.78
C ARG A 20 13.10 13.71 1.24
N LYS A 21 14.24 14.11 0.66
CA LYS A 21 14.42 15.45 0.08
C LYS A 21 13.50 15.71 -1.10
N ILE A 22 13.34 14.75 -2.02
CA ILE A 22 12.45 14.95 -3.18
C ILE A 22 10.98 15.05 -2.74
N HIS A 23 10.53 14.24 -1.78
CA HIS A 23 9.17 14.37 -1.23
C HIS A 23 8.96 15.69 -0.48
N ALA A 24 9.97 16.21 0.21
CA ALA A 24 9.90 17.51 0.87
C ALA A 24 9.83 18.68 -0.14
N ILE A 25 10.55 18.60 -1.27
CA ILE A 25 10.54 19.61 -2.32
C ILE A 25 9.20 19.59 -3.08
N VAL A 26 8.71 18.41 -3.44
CA VAL A 26 7.45 18.27 -4.19
C VAL A 26 6.23 18.47 -3.30
N GLY A 27 6.34 18.19 -2.01
CA GLY A 27 5.24 18.32 -1.05
C GLY A 27 4.14 17.27 -1.22
N ASN A 28 4.43 16.13 -1.87
CA ASN A 28 3.45 15.09 -2.15
C ASN A 28 3.35 14.00 -1.07
N ALA A 29 4.29 13.90 -0.13
CA ALA A 29 4.24 12.90 0.94
C ALA A 29 4.91 13.36 2.24
N VAL A 30 4.33 12.98 3.39
CA VAL A 30 4.94 13.14 4.71
C VAL A 30 5.90 11.97 4.95
N THR A 31 7.21 12.24 4.91
CA THR A 31 8.23 11.21 5.17
C THR A 31 8.80 11.29 6.59
N HIS A 32 8.66 12.42 7.29
CA HIS A 32 9.18 12.58 8.65
C HIS A 32 8.57 11.55 9.61
N LYS A 33 9.42 10.92 10.46
CA LYS A 33 9.03 9.84 11.38
C LYS A 33 8.41 8.60 10.70
N ARG A 34 8.65 8.41 9.40
CA ARG A 34 8.28 7.18 8.67
C ARG A 34 9.51 6.31 8.42
N PHE A 35 9.35 5.00 8.52
CA PHE A 35 10.32 4.04 8.02
C PHE A 35 10.26 3.99 6.49
N ILE A 36 11.40 3.77 5.85
CA ILE A 36 11.51 3.59 4.40
C ILE A 36 12.11 2.21 4.14
N VAL A 37 11.45 1.43 3.27
CA VAL A 37 11.90 0.10 2.85
C VAL A 37 12.01 0.11 1.34
N PHE A 38 13.10 -0.44 0.81
CA PHE A 38 13.29 -0.60 -0.63
C PHE A 38 12.85 -1.99 -1.08
N GLY A 39 12.20 -2.03 -2.24
CA GLY A 39 11.87 -3.26 -2.94
C GLY A 39 12.31 -3.18 -4.39
N ALA A 40 12.43 -4.33 -5.03
CA ALA A 40 12.61 -4.48 -6.47
C ALA A 40 11.30 -4.12 -7.20
N GLY A 41 11.01 -2.82 -7.24
CA GLY A 41 9.75 -2.26 -7.71
C GLY A 41 8.64 -2.31 -6.65
N SER A 42 7.60 -1.50 -6.85
CA SER A 42 6.43 -1.48 -5.96
C SER A 42 5.70 -2.82 -5.92
N THR A 43 5.74 -3.60 -7.00
CA THR A 43 5.21 -4.97 -7.05
C THR A 43 5.68 -5.82 -5.87
N GLN A 44 6.98 -5.82 -5.54
CA GLN A 44 7.47 -6.60 -4.39
C GLN A 44 6.89 -6.07 -3.07
N LEU A 45 6.84 -4.75 -2.91
CA LEU A 45 6.36 -4.09 -1.69
C LEU A 45 4.86 -4.32 -1.46
N LEU A 46 4.03 -4.26 -2.51
CA LEU A 46 2.59 -4.50 -2.41
C LEU A 46 2.28 -5.87 -1.83
N ASN A 47 2.92 -6.93 -2.34
CA ASN A 47 2.75 -8.27 -1.78
C ASN A 47 3.32 -8.42 -0.37
N ALA A 48 4.49 -7.84 -0.11
CA ALA A 48 5.10 -7.89 1.22
C ALA A 48 4.20 -7.22 2.27
N VAL A 49 3.57 -6.10 1.93
CA VAL A 49 2.65 -5.39 2.83
C VAL A 49 1.34 -6.15 3.01
N VAL A 50 0.75 -6.71 1.94
CA VAL A 50 -0.43 -7.60 2.07
C VAL A 50 -0.12 -8.73 3.05
N HIS A 51 1.01 -9.42 2.88
CA HIS A 51 1.42 -10.49 3.76
C HIS A 51 1.61 -9.99 5.20
N ALA A 52 2.32 -8.89 5.41
CA ALA A 52 2.56 -8.34 6.75
C ALA A 52 1.26 -7.95 7.48
N LEU A 53 0.29 -7.40 6.76
CA LEU A 53 -1.02 -7.01 7.31
C LEU A 53 -1.98 -8.18 7.52
N SER A 54 -1.68 -9.35 6.94
CA SER A 54 -2.52 -10.55 7.03
C SER A 54 -2.13 -11.49 8.17
N LEU A 55 -0.97 -11.25 8.81
CA LEU A 55 -0.42 -12.09 9.89
C LEU A 55 -1.15 -11.96 11.25
N ASP A 56 -2.23 -11.19 11.33
CA ASP A 56 -3.06 -11.17 12.54
C ASP A 56 -3.70 -12.56 12.75
N ASN A 57 -3.73 -13.05 14.00
CA ASN A 57 -4.20 -14.39 14.45
C ASN A 57 -5.71 -14.64 14.21
N SER A 58 -6.15 -14.43 12.99
CA SER A 58 -7.49 -14.65 12.49
C SER A 58 -7.67 -16.12 12.15
N SER A 59 -8.85 -16.67 12.45
CA SER A 59 -9.25 -18.02 12.04
C SER A 59 -9.55 -18.12 10.54
N SER A 60 -9.47 -17.00 9.80
CA SER A 60 -9.76 -16.92 8.36
C SER A 60 -8.74 -16.03 7.62
N PRO A 61 -8.50 -16.28 6.32
CA PRO A 61 -7.62 -15.43 5.53
C PRO A 61 -8.11 -13.99 5.48
N ALA A 62 -7.18 -13.02 5.51
CA ALA A 62 -7.48 -11.62 5.28
C ALA A 62 -8.03 -11.42 3.85
N ARG A 63 -9.04 -10.56 3.72
CA ARG A 63 -9.66 -10.26 2.43
C ARG A 63 -9.05 -9.02 1.82
N VAL A 64 -8.36 -9.22 0.71
CA VAL A 64 -7.72 -8.15 -0.05
C VAL A 64 -8.72 -7.61 -1.07
N VAL A 65 -8.97 -6.32 -1.04
CA VAL A 65 -10.01 -5.65 -1.84
C VAL A 65 -9.51 -4.35 -2.44
N ALA A 66 -10.18 -3.90 -3.51
CA ALA A 66 -9.90 -2.62 -4.15
C ALA A 66 -11.18 -2.02 -4.74
N SER A 67 -11.22 -0.69 -4.92
CA SER A 67 -12.35 -0.03 -5.61
C SER A 67 -12.26 -0.23 -7.12
N ILE A 68 -13.35 -0.59 -7.79
CA ILE A 68 -13.38 -0.66 -9.27
C ILE A 68 -13.48 0.75 -9.88
N PRO A 69 -12.71 1.06 -10.96
CA PRO A 69 -11.66 0.22 -11.55
C PRO A 69 -10.35 0.31 -10.75
N PHE A 70 -9.58 -0.79 -10.71
CA PHE A 70 -8.29 -0.87 -10.02
C PHE A 70 -7.19 -1.42 -10.92
N TYR A 71 -5.94 -1.29 -10.47
CA TYR A 71 -4.76 -1.84 -11.13
C TYR A 71 -4.79 -3.39 -11.13
N PRO A 72 -4.87 -4.07 -12.30
CA PRO A 72 -5.09 -5.53 -12.36
C PRO A 72 -4.01 -6.39 -11.68
N LEU A 73 -2.83 -5.84 -11.43
CA LEU A 73 -1.77 -6.56 -10.73
C LEU A 73 -2.15 -6.88 -9.28
N TYR A 74 -3.00 -6.08 -8.62
CA TYR A 74 -3.45 -6.38 -7.25
C TYR A 74 -4.10 -7.77 -7.19
N GLU A 75 -5.04 -8.05 -8.11
CA GLU A 75 -5.66 -9.37 -8.22
C GLU A 75 -4.66 -10.43 -8.67
N THR A 76 -3.98 -10.18 -9.80
CA THR A 76 -3.10 -11.18 -10.42
C THR A 76 -2.00 -11.64 -9.46
N GLN A 77 -1.40 -10.71 -8.73
CA GLN A 77 -0.35 -11.01 -7.77
C GLN A 77 -0.89 -11.76 -6.54
N THR A 78 -1.95 -11.26 -5.92
CA THR A 78 -2.54 -11.89 -4.73
C THR A 78 -3.02 -13.30 -5.04
N VAL A 79 -3.65 -13.51 -6.20
CA VAL A 79 -4.07 -14.84 -6.65
C VAL A 79 -2.88 -15.72 -6.99
N ASN A 80 -1.81 -15.21 -7.60
CA ASN A 80 -0.65 -16.04 -7.99
C ASN A 80 0.15 -16.54 -6.77
N PHE A 81 0.24 -15.75 -5.69
CA PHE A 81 0.93 -16.20 -4.47
C PHE A 81 0.17 -17.26 -3.67
N GLN A 82 -1.15 -17.41 -3.88
CA GLN A 82 -1.99 -18.47 -3.29
C GLN A 82 -1.74 -18.74 -1.80
N SER A 83 -1.56 -17.69 -0.99
CA SER A 83 -1.32 -17.84 0.44
C SER A 83 -2.57 -18.33 1.18
N THR A 84 -2.39 -19.08 2.27
CA THR A 84 -3.45 -19.40 3.22
C THR A 84 -3.86 -18.20 4.08
N ASP A 85 -3.03 -17.17 4.11
CA ASP A 85 -3.18 -16.05 5.05
C ASP A 85 -4.03 -14.92 4.46
N PHE A 86 -4.19 -14.89 3.13
CA PHE A 86 -4.95 -13.84 2.46
C PHE A 86 -5.55 -14.31 1.13
N LYS A 87 -6.63 -13.65 0.71
CA LYS A 87 -7.32 -13.92 -0.55
C LYS A 87 -7.83 -12.62 -1.18
N PHE A 88 -7.74 -12.52 -2.49
CA PHE A 88 -8.36 -11.42 -3.24
C PHE A 88 -9.86 -11.62 -3.36
N GLU A 89 -10.64 -10.63 -2.97
CA GLU A 89 -12.11 -10.67 -2.88
C GLU A 89 -12.79 -9.54 -3.67
N GLY A 90 -12.04 -8.92 -4.59
CA GLY A 90 -12.59 -8.03 -5.60
C GLY A 90 -13.07 -6.67 -5.08
N ASP A 91 -14.25 -6.26 -5.54
CA ASP A 91 -14.78 -4.92 -5.34
C ASP A 91 -15.10 -4.63 -3.87
N ILE A 92 -14.58 -3.52 -3.39
CA ILE A 92 -14.81 -3.01 -2.05
C ILE A 92 -16.29 -2.69 -1.76
N SER A 93 -17.08 -2.41 -2.79
CA SER A 93 -18.50 -2.04 -2.63
C SER A 93 -19.32 -3.10 -1.89
N VAL A 94 -18.95 -4.38 -2.06
CA VAL A 94 -19.56 -5.55 -1.40
C VAL A 94 -19.35 -5.50 0.13
N TRP A 95 -18.27 -4.87 0.57
CA TRP A 95 -17.81 -4.89 1.97
C TRP A 95 -18.18 -3.64 2.75
N LYS A 96 -18.66 -2.58 2.08
CA LYS A 96 -18.91 -1.26 2.68
C LYS A 96 -19.88 -1.28 3.87
N ASN A 97 -20.88 -2.16 3.82
CA ASN A 97 -21.90 -2.31 4.87
C ASN A 97 -21.67 -3.57 5.72
N ASN A 98 -20.50 -4.21 5.61
CA ASN A 98 -20.22 -5.40 6.37
C ASN A 98 -20.01 -5.04 7.85
N THR A 99 -20.85 -5.61 8.72
CA THR A 99 -20.79 -5.42 10.17
C THR A 99 -20.03 -6.52 10.89
N ASP A 100 -19.56 -7.55 10.18
CA ASP A 100 -18.81 -8.65 10.76
C ASP A 100 -17.40 -8.18 11.13
N THR A 101 -17.24 -7.93 12.42
CA THR A 101 -15.96 -7.51 12.99
C THR A 101 -14.97 -8.66 13.11
N SER A 102 -15.33 -9.92 12.82
CA SER A 102 -14.35 -11.02 12.81
C SER A 102 -13.47 -11.02 11.55
N MET A 103 -13.83 -10.20 10.56
CA MET A 103 -13.23 -10.19 9.25
C MET A 103 -12.10 -9.17 9.13
N ASN A 104 -10.91 -9.64 8.76
CA ASN A 104 -9.78 -8.77 8.42
C ASN A 104 -9.86 -8.37 6.95
N LEU A 105 -9.86 -7.06 6.69
CA LEU A 105 -9.93 -6.47 5.36
C LEU A 105 -8.67 -5.67 5.08
N VAL A 106 -8.08 -5.87 3.91
CA VAL A 106 -6.91 -5.12 3.42
C VAL A 106 -7.31 -4.41 2.13
N GLU A 107 -7.44 -3.09 2.21
CA GLU A 107 -7.86 -2.24 1.10
C GLU A 107 -6.63 -1.65 0.37
N PHE A 108 -6.53 -1.89 -0.93
CA PHE A 108 -5.68 -1.08 -1.81
C PHE A 108 -6.38 0.23 -2.15
N VAL A 109 -5.70 1.35 -1.84
CA VAL A 109 -6.15 2.71 -2.14
C VAL A 109 -5.16 3.36 -3.10
N THR A 110 -5.53 3.50 -4.37
CA THR A 110 -4.65 4.08 -5.39
C THR A 110 -5.04 5.53 -5.68
N ALA A 111 -4.12 6.47 -5.50
CA ALA A 111 -4.35 7.87 -5.83
C ALA A 111 -3.03 8.47 -6.31
N THR A 112 -2.86 8.88 -7.56
CA THR A 112 -3.78 8.86 -8.71
C THR A 112 -4.07 7.43 -9.20
N ASN A 113 -5.34 7.09 -9.39
CA ASN A 113 -5.79 5.72 -9.67
C ASN A 113 -5.41 5.25 -11.08
N ASN A 114 -5.21 3.95 -11.23
CA ASN A 114 -5.00 3.28 -12.51
C ASN A 114 -6.25 2.42 -12.80
N PRO A 115 -7.00 2.68 -13.89
CA PRO A 115 -6.62 3.47 -15.06
C PRO A 115 -7.17 4.90 -15.12
N ASP A 116 -8.15 5.25 -14.28
CA ASP A 116 -9.02 6.42 -14.53
C ASP A 116 -8.50 7.76 -13.97
N GLY A 117 -7.35 7.77 -13.30
CA GLY A 117 -6.73 8.99 -12.79
C GLY A 117 -7.40 9.61 -11.55
N GLN A 118 -8.33 8.90 -10.90
CA GLN A 118 -9.04 9.44 -9.73
C GLN A 118 -8.15 9.51 -8.48
N LEU A 119 -8.39 10.51 -7.63
CA LEU A 119 -7.73 10.62 -6.32
C LEU A 119 -8.53 9.86 -5.25
N ASN A 120 -8.47 8.52 -5.31
CA ASN A 120 -9.25 7.68 -4.40
C ASN A 120 -8.85 7.85 -2.94
N LYS A 121 -9.81 7.57 -2.05
CA LYS A 121 -9.64 7.56 -0.60
C LYS A 121 -10.12 6.22 -0.07
N ALA A 122 -9.62 5.83 1.10
CA ALA A 122 -10.07 4.64 1.79
C ALA A 122 -11.60 4.66 1.99
N VAL A 123 -12.26 3.58 1.62
CA VAL A 123 -13.72 3.40 1.74
C VAL A 123 -14.06 2.68 3.03
N LEU A 124 -13.26 1.69 3.42
CA LEU A 124 -13.51 0.89 4.61
C LEU A 124 -13.04 1.60 5.87
N LYS A 125 -13.78 1.37 6.95
CA LYS A 125 -13.49 1.93 8.28
C LYS A 125 -13.75 0.85 9.32
N GLY A 126 -12.86 0.76 10.31
CA GLY A 126 -13.02 -0.15 11.41
C GLY A 126 -11.68 -0.57 12.01
N PRO A 127 -11.70 -1.24 13.17
CA PRO A 127 -10.48 -1.71 13.82
C PRO A 127 -9.75 -2.80 13.01
N ASN A 128 -10.51 -3.58 12.21
CA ASN A 128 -10.00 -4.73 11.44
C ASN A 128 -9.87 -4.43 9.94
N THR A 129 -9.93 -3.15 9.58
CA THR A 129 -9.70 -2.67 8.22
C THR A 129 -8.33 -2.04 8.13
N LYS A 130 -7.53 -2.56 7.21
CA LYS A 130 -6.16 -2.13 6.94
C LYS A 130 -6.10 -1.47 5.58
N THR A 131 -5.23 -0.49 5.40
CA THR A 131 -5.12 0.24 4.11
C THR A 131 -3.69 0.25 3.58
N ILE A 132 -3.57 0.06 2.27
CA ILE A 132 -2.31 0.16 1.52
C ILE A 132 -2.51 1.28 0.50
N HIS A 133 -1.85 2.41 0.75
CA HIS A 133 -1.90 3.56 -0.15
C HIS A 133 -0.84 3.43 -1.26
N ASP A 134 -1.29 3.22 -2.50
CA ASP A 134 -0.45 3.19 -3.69
C ASP A 134 -0.44 4.57 -4.36
N HIS A 135 0.68 5.27 -4.20
CA HIS A 135 0.91 6.63 -4.69
C HIS A 135 1.92 6.67 -5.85
N ALA A 136 2.05 5.58 -6.63
CA ALA A 136 2.96 5.53 -7.77
C ALA A 136 2.80 6.72 -8.74
N TYR A 137 1.56 7.21 -8.91
CA TYR A 137 1.21 8.32 -9.79
C TYR A 137 0.92 9.64 -9.05
N TYR A 138 1.18 9.76 -7.73
CA TYR A 138 0.96 11.01 -6.98
C TYR A 138 2.11 12.01 -7.17
N TRP A 139 2.33 12.41 -8.41
CA TRP A 139 3.39 13.32 -8.84
C TRP A 139 2.83 14.38 -9.78
N PRO A 140 3.45 15.58 -9.86
CA PRO A 140 2.98 16.70 -10.69
C PRO A 140 2.78 16.37 -12.18
N HIS A 141 3.43 15.32 -12.69
CA HIS A 141 3.27 14.85 -14.06
C HIS A 141 1.87 14.27 -14.34
N TYR A 142 1.19 13.74 -13.33
CA TYR A 142 -0.11 13.05 -13.49
C TYR A 142 -1.26 13.79 -12.81
N THR A 143 -0.99 14.53 -11.74
CA THR A 143 -2.03 15.17 -10.94
C THR A 143 -1.52 16.41 -10.20
N PRO A 144 -2.37 17.42 -9.93
CA PRO A 144 -2.04 18.49 -9.00
C PRO A 144 -1.78 17.96 -7.59
N ILE A 145 -0.73 18.47 -6.94
CA ILE A 145 -0.43 18.13 -5.54
C ILE A 145 -1.24 19.08 -4.64
N THR A 146 -2.39 18.61 -4.16
CA THR A 146 -3.29 19.41 -3.32
C THR A 146 -2.96 19.36 -1.83
N ALA A 147 -2.33 18.26 -1.39
CA ALA A 147 -1.87 18.06 -0.02
C ALA A 147 -0.83 16.93 0.04
N PRO A 148 0.07 16.92 1.03
CA PRO A 148 0.97 15.80 1.22
C PRO A 148 0.20 14.54 1.66
N ALA A 149 0.49 13.40 1.05
CA ALA A 149 -0.01 12.11 1.50
C ALA A 149 0.55 11.77 2.89
N ASP A 150 -0.33 11.54 3.86
CA ASP A 150 0.02 11.18 5.25
C ASP A 150 -0.64 9.86 5.70
N GLY A 151 -1.08 9.05 4.73
CA GLY A 151 -1.66 7.73 4.97
C GLY A 151 -0.73 6.85 5.81
N LYS A 152 -1.30 6.11 6.76
CA LYS A 152 -0.57 5.04 7.46
C LYS A 152 -0.81 3.74 6.70
N ILE A 153 0.23 2.93 6.59
CA ILE A 153 0.06 1.49 6.37
C ILE A 153 -0.25 0.95 7.77
N SER A 154 -1.50 0.65 8.04
CA SER A 154 -1.98 0.34 9.39
C SER A 154 -3.09 -0.67 9.38
#